data_AF-A0A645ER94-F1
#
_entry.id   AF-A0A645ER94-F1
#
_cell.length_a   1.000
_cell.length_b   1.000
_cell.length_c   1.000
_cell.angle_alpha   90.00
_cell.angle_beta   90.00
_cell.angle_gamma   90.00
#
_symmetry.space_group_name_H-M   'P 1'
#
loop_
_entity.id
_entity.type
_entity.pdbx_description
1 polymer ?
#
loop_
_entity_poly.entity_id
_entity_poly.type
_entity_poly.pdbx_seq_one_letter_code
_entity_poly.pdbx_strand_id
1 'polypeptide(L)'
;MLKSIAYKAETVQLYVSQGGRCALCAEPLDYDSGWHDHHLVRKVDGGSDALANRVLLHPVCHLRSHALGLQIAKPASEKRL
;
A
#
# COMPACT_ATOMS: atom_id res chain seq x y z
N MET A 1 -17.38 10.55 -0.30
CA MET A 1 -16.45 11.58 0.21
C MET A 1 -15.25 11.64 -0.73
N LEU A 2 -14.91 12.81 -1.27
CA LEU A 2 -13.75 12.93 -2.18
C LEU A 2 -12.45 12.82 -1.38
N LYS A 3 -11.47 12.09 -1.90
CA LYS A 3 -10.13 12.00 -1.30
C LYS A 3 -9.44 13.37 -1.35
N SER A 4 -8.84 13.78 -0.24
CA SER A 4 -8.16 15.08 -0.12
C SER A 4 -6.93 15.16 -1.04
N ILE A 5 -6.46 16.37 -1.31
CA ILE A 5 -5.21 16.60 -2.06
C ILE A 5 -4.02 15.95 -1.35
N ALA A 6 -3.97 16.04 -0.02
CA ALA A 6 -2.94 15.39 0.79
C ALA A 6 -2.93 13.87 0.60
N TYR A 7 -4.12 13.23 0.64
CA TYR A 7 -4.23 11.79 0.40
C TYR A 7 -3.69 11.39 -0.98
N LYS A 8 -3.97 12.19 -2.02
CA LYS A 8 -3.45 11.92 -3.38
C LYS A 8 -1.92 12.03 -3.42
N ALA A 9 -1.34 13.05 -2.80
CA ALA A 9 0.11 13.22 -2.72
C ALA A 9 0.79 12.06 -1.98
N GLU A 10 0.22 11.62 -0.85
CA GLU A 10 0.69 10.46 -0.08
C GLU A 10 0.62 9.16 -0.89
N THR A 11 -0.46 8.97 -1.65
CA THR A 11 -0.62 7.80 -2.53
C THR A 11 0.49 7.76 -3.58
N VAL A 12 0.83 8.90 -4.18
CA VAL A 12 1.95 9.00 -5.13
C VAL A 12 3.28 8.66 -4.44
N GLN A 13 3.51 9.16 -3.23
CA GLN A 13 4.73 8.82 -2.48
C GLN A 13 4.82 7.32 -2.18
N LEU A 14 3.71 6.68 -1.81
CA LEU A 14 3.68 5.22 -1.62
C LEU A 14 3.98 4.48 -2.91
N TYR A 15 3.33 4.85 -4.02
CA TYR A 15 3.56 4.25 -5.34
C TYR A 15 5.04 4.32 -5.73
N VAL A 16 5.66 5.51 -5.63
CA VAL A 16 7.08 5.70 -5.95
C VAL A 16 7.97 4.89 -5.01
N SER A 17 7.69 4.88 -3.71
CA SER A 17 8.48 4.11 -2.73
C SER A 17 8.41 2.60 -2.93
N GLN A 18 7.35 2.11 -3.57
CA GLN A 18 7.15 0.69 -3.90
C GLN A 18 7.62 0.33 -5.31
N GLY A 19 8.27 1.25 -6.03
CA GLY A 19 8.65 1.04 -7.42
C GLY A 19 7.45 0.79 -8.35
N GLY A 20 6.27 1.31 -7.99
CA GLY A 20 5.02 1.08 -8.70
C GLY A 20 4.47 -0.34 -8.58
N ARG A 21 4.93 -1.14 -7.61
CA ARG A 21 4.54 -2.55 -7.44
C ARG A 21 3.66 -2.76 -6.22
N CYS A 22 2.82 -3.78 -6.28
CA CYS A 22 2.02 -4.23 -5.16
C CYS A 22 2.92 -4.78 -4.05
N ALA A 23 2.72 -4.33 -2.81
CA ALA A 23 3.56 -4.77 -1.68
C ALA A 23 3.37 -6.25 -1.29
N LEU A 24 2.34 -6.94 -1.82
CA LEU A 24 2.12 -8.37 -1.57
C LEU A 24 2.68 -9.26 -2.69
N CYS A 25 2.33 -9.01 -3.95
CA CYS A 25 2.71 -9.89 -5.06
C CYS A 25 3.90 -9.40 -5.88
N ALA A 26 4.42 -8.19 -5.62
CA ALA A 26 5.51 -7.54 -6.37
C ALA A 26 5.23 -7.27 -7.86
N GLU A 27 4.03 -7.58 -8.37
CA GLU A 27 3.61 -7.20 -9.71
C GLU A 27 3.24 -5.71 -9.80
N PRO A 28 3.35 -5.09 -10.99
CA PRO A 28 2.97 -3.69 -11.19
C PRO A 28 1.55 -3.40 -10.73
N LEU A 29 1.35 -2.26 -10.07
CA LEU A 29 0.02 -1.71 -9.82
C LEU A 29 -0.50 -1.12 -11.13
N ASP A 30 -1.61 -1.64 -11.64
CA ASP A 30 -2.24 -1.17 -12.87
C ASP A 30 -3.38 -0.19 -12.59
N TYR A 31 -3.69 0.63 -13.59
CA TYR A 31 -4.77 1.62 -13.50
C TYR A 31 -6.16 0.99 -13.62
N ASP A 32 -6.28 -0.16 -14.27
CA ASP A 32 -7.56 -0.81 -14.58
C ASP A 32 -8.23 -1.32 -13.31
N SER A 33 -7.48 -2.04 -12.47
CA SER A 33 -7.93 -2.50 -11.15
C SER A 33 -7.73 -1.44 -10.07
N GLY A 34 -6.83 -0.48 -10.29
CA GLY A 34 -6.44 0.51 -9.31
C GLY A 34 -5.73 -0.12 -8.10
N TRP A 35 -5.80 0.55 -6.97
CA TRP A 35 -5.10 0.12 -5.77
C TRP A 35 -5.85 0.50 -4.50
N HIS A 36 -5.64 -0.32 -3.48
CA HIS A 36 -6.07 -0.09 -2.11
C HIS A 36 -4.90 0.34 -1.24
N ASP A 37 -5.21 1.20 -0.28
CA ASP A 37 -4.30 1.68 0.75
C ASP A 37 -4.49 0.81 1.99
N HIS A 38 -3.44 0.13 2.40
CA HIS A 38 -3.45 -0.87 3.46
C HIS A 38 -2.55 -0.44 4.61
N HIS A 39 -3.08 -0.46 5.83
CA HIS A 39 -2.30 -0.22 7.04
C HIS A 39 -1.63 -1.51 7.54
N LEU A 40 -0.31 -1.48 7.76
CA LEU A 40 0.48 -2.62 8.25
C LEU A 40 0.06 -3.03 9.68
N VAL A 41 -0.06 -2.03 10.55
CA VAL A 41 -0.78 -2.14 11.82
C VAL A 41 -2.16 -1.53 11.60
N ARG A 42 -3.22 -2.30 11.84
CA ARG A 42 -4.60 -1.82 11.65
C ARG A 42 -4.88 -0.62 12.58
N LYS A 43 -5.70 0.33 12.11
CA LYS A 43 -6.09 1.50 12.92
C LYS A 43 -6.75 1.12 14.24
N VAL A 44 -7.58 0.07 14.23
CA VAL A 44 -8.26 -0.42 15.44
C VAL A 44 -7.30 -1.03 16.47
N ASP A 45 -6.11 -1.45 16.03
CA ASP A 45 -5.04 -1.96 16.89
C ASP A 45 -4.01 -0.85 17.25
N GLY A 46 -4.33 0.43 16.98
CA GLY A 46 -3.45 1.57 17.27
C GLY A 46 -2.51 1.99 16.13
N GLY A 47 -2.69 1.45 14.92
CA GLY A 47 -1.92 1.85 13.75
C GLY A 47 -2.15 3.31 13.32
N SER A 48 -1.08 4.01 12.95
CA SER A 48 -1.13 5.41 12.50
C SER A 48 -1.44 5.53 11.00
N ASP A 49 -1.90 6.70 10.55
CA ASP A 49 -2.04 7.03 9.12
C ASP A 49 -0.71 7.45 8.46
N ALA A 50 0.41 7.37 9.19
CA ALA A 50 1.72 7.72 8.67
C ALA A 50 2.09 6.81 7.49
N LEU A 51 2.83 7.36 6.53
CA LEU A 51 3.31 6.62 5.35
C LEU A 51 4.12 5.37 5.71
N ALA A 52 4.85 5.40 6.83
CA ALA A 52 5.60 4.26 7.34
C ALA A 52 4.70 3.05 7.66
N ASN A 53 3.44 3.27 8.03
CA ASN A 53 2.47 2.25 8.37
C ASN A 53 1.51 1.90 7.21
N ARG A 54 1.75 2.38 5.99
CA ARG A 54 0.83 2.19 4.85
C ARG A 54 1.52 1.60 3.63
N VAL A 55 0.82 0.81 2.84
CA VAL A 55 1.27 0.28 1.55
C VAL A 55 0.13 0.23 0.54
N LEU A 56 0.47 0.26 -0.75
CA LEU A 56 -0.48 0.03 -1.83
C LEU A 56 -0.49 -1.44 -2.25
N LEU A 57 -1.70 -1.96 -2.46
CA LEU A 57 -1.97 -3.32 -2.91
C LEU A 57 -2.99 -3.30 -4.04
N HIS A 58 -2.97 -4.31 -4.92
CA HIS A 58 -4.14 -4.59 -5.76
C HIS A 58 -5.35 -4.88 -4.87
N PRO A 59 -6.58 -4.54 -5.31
CA PRO A 59 -7.79 -4.86 -4.56
C PRO A 59 -7.91 -6.33 -4.16
N VAL A 60 -7.57 -7.26 -5.06
CA VAL A 60 -7.58 -8.70 -4.79
C VAL A 60 -6.49 -9.13 -3.80
N CYS A 61 -5.31 -8.51 -3.87
CA CYS A 61 -4.23 -8.76 -2.92
C CYS A 61 -4.61 -8.28 -1.51
N HIS A 62 -5.27 -7.12 -1.42
CA HIS A 62 -5.79 -6.60 -0.15
C HIS A 62 -6.86 -7.51 0.45
N LEU A 63 -7.78 -8.05 -0.35
CA LEU A 63 -8.77 -9.00 0.14
C LEU A 63 -8.11 -10.29 0.64
N ARG A 64 -7.15 -10.83 -0.12
CA ARG A 64 -6.41 -12.05 0.25
C ARG A 64 -5.61 -11.88 1.53
N SER A 65 -4.99 -10.72 1.75
CA SER A 65 -4.23 -10.49 2.98
C SER A 65 -5.11 -10.57 4.22
N HIS A 66 -6.30 -9.96 4.19
CA HIS A 66 -7.26 -10.06 5.30
C HIS A 66 -7.85 -11.46 5.45
N ALA A 67 -8.21 -12.11 4.34
CA ALA A 67 -8.84 -13.43 4.37
C ALA A 67 -7.89 -14.52 4.90
N LEU A 68 -6.60 -14.42 4.59
CA LEU A 68 -5.59 -15.43 4.93
C LEU A 68 -4.68 -15.01 6.09
N GLY A 69 -4.85 -13.81 6.66
CA GLY A 69 -3.98 -13.28 7.70
C GLY A 69 -2.52 -13.07 7.26
N LEU A 70 -2.31 -12.74 5.98
CA LEU A 70 -0.95 -12.54 5.46
C LEU A 70 -0.36 -11.26 6.03
N GLN A 71 0.83 -11.38 6.60
CA GLN A 71 1.61 -10.25 7.07
C GLN A 71 2.28 -9.56 5.89
N ILE A 72 2.09 -8.25 5.79
CA ILE A 72 2.70 -7.42 4.76
C ILE A 72 3.76 -6.54 5.44
N ALA A 73 4.89 -6.36 4.77
CA ALA A 73 5.95 -5.48 5.21
C ALA A 73 6.24 -4.43 4.14
N LYS A 74 6.98 -3.38 4.50
CA LYS A 74 7.52 -2.44 3.52
C LYS A 74 8.48 -3.18 2.59
N PRO A 75 8.43 -2.96 1.27
CA PRO A 75 9.48 -3.46 0.38
C PRO A 75 10.81 -2.83 0.79
N ALA A 76 11.89 -3.60 0.65
CA ALA A 76 13.23 -3.08 0.87
C ALA A 76 13.48 -1.91 -0.11
N SER A 77 14.07 -0.82 0.37
CA SER A 77 14.46 0.27 -0.51
C SER A 77 15.48 -0.25 -1.52
N GLU A 78 15.14 -0.29 -2.80
CA GLU A 78 16.14 -0.52 -3.83
C GLU A 78 17.13 0.66 -3.80
N LYS A 79 18.38 0.39 -3.45
CA LYS A 79 19.45 1.37 -3.66
C LYS A 79 19.55 1.57 -5.16
N ARG A 80 19.12 2.75 -5.63
CA ARG A 80 19.31 3.16 -7.01
C ARG A 80 20.83 3.21 -7.25
N LEU A 81 21.35 2.21 -7.98
CA LEU A 81 22.73 2.19 -8.46
C LEU A 81 22.95 3.31 -9.48
#